data_AF-A0A8J8PPV5-F1
#
_entry.id   AF-A0A8J8PPV5-F1
#
_cell.length_a   1.000
_cell.length_b   1.000
_cell.length_c   1.000
_cell.angle_alpha   90.00
_cell.angle_beta   90.00
_cell.angle_gamma   90.00
#
_symmetry.space_group_name_H-M   'P 1'
#
loop_
_entity.id
_entity.type
_entity.pdbx_description
1 polymer ?
#
loop_
_entity_poly.entity_id
_entity_poly.type
_entity_poly.pdbx_seq_one_letter_code
_entity_poly.pdbx_strand_id
1 'polypeptide(L)'
;MSLQLPCEVSVKEILPAVRSIVAEKLVKERNMSEYKVASIMGLTPAAVSNYIKSKRGSGLRYVLEKDPKFMKLLSEVVDRIASNNASLAGYYCILCSEGKKVLNKNGYNLAPCYYESV
;
A
#
# COMPACT_ATOMS: atom_id res chain seq x y z
N MET A 1 17.94 -23.70 4.94
CA MET A 1 17.78 -22.37 4.34
C MET A 1 16.52 -22.42 3.49
N SER A 2 15.42 -21.82 3.94
CA SER A 2 14.18 -21.79 3.17
C SER A 2 14.30 -20.70 2.10
N LEU A 3 13.92 -21.03 0.87
CA LEU A 3 13.80 -20.05 -0.20
C LEU A 3 12.60 -19.16 0.11
N GLN A 4 12.84 -18.00 0.73
CA GLN A 4 11.80 -16.99 0.96
C GLN A 4 11.84 -15.97 -0.17
N LEU A 5 10.80 -15.95 -1.01
CA LEU A 5 10.73 -15.05 -2.14
C LEU A 5 10.46 -13.62 -1.65
N PRO A 6 11.21 -12.60 -2.12
CA PRO A 6 11.07 -11.23 -1.64
C PRO A 6 9.66 -10.66 -1.87
N CYS A 7 9.00 -11.07 -2.95
CA CYS A 7 7.63 -10.67 -3.24
C CYS A 7 6.62 -11.33 -2.27
N GLU A 8 6.87 -12.55 -1.80
CA GLU A 8 6.01 -13.22 -0.83
C GLU A 8 6.01 -12.46 0.51
N VAL A 9 7.19 -12.02 0.95
CA VAL A 9 7.33 -11.13 2.13
C VAL A 9 6.53 -9.86 1.90
N SER A 10 6.71 -9.22 0.75
CA SER A 10 6.05 -7.96 0.42
C SER A 10 4.52 -8.07 0.40
N VAL A 11 3.99 -9.21 -0.06
CA VAL A 11 2.54 -9.48 -0.06
C VAL A 11 1.98 -9.66 1.35
N LYS A 12 2.76 -10.26 2.26
CA LYS A 12 2.38 -10.45 3.67
C LYS A 12 2.49 -9.16 4.48
N GLU A 13 3.45 -8.31 4.13
CA GLU A 13 3.90 -7.21 4.98
C GLU A 13 3.52 -5.82 4.44
N ILE A 14 3.86 -5.53 3.18
CA ILE A 14 3.73 -4.20 2.58
C ILE A 14 2.34 -4.00 1.97
N LEU A 15 1.85 -4.96 1.19
CA LEU A 15 0.56 -4.80 0.49
C LEU A 15 -0.62 -4.56 1.43
N PRO A 16 -0.74 -5.21 2.61
CA PRO A 16 -1.83 -4.91 3.54
C PRO A 16 -1.76 -3.48 4.08
N ALA A 17 -0.56 -2.98 4.37
CA ALA A 17 -0.35 -1.60 4.79
C ALA A 17 -0.74 -0.61 3.69
N VAL A 18 -0.25 -0.81 2.46
CA VAL A 18 -0.59 0.03 1.30
C VAL A 18 -2.10 0.06 1.07
N ARG A 19 -2.77 -1.11 1.04
CA ARG A 19 -4.22 -1.17 0.83
C ARG A 19 -5.00 -0.43 1.92
N SER A 20 -4.57 -0.55 3.17
CA SER A 20 -5.19 0.17 4.29
C SER A 20 -5.05 1.69 4.15
N ILE A 21 -3.84 2.18 3.86
CA ILE A 21 -3.58 3.61 3.69
C ILE A 21 -4.37 4.17 2.49
N VAL A 22 -4.37 3.47 1.36
CA VAL A 22 -5.09 3.90 0.14
C VAL A 22 -6.60 3.96 0.39
N ALA A 23 -7.19 2.93 0.99
CA ALA A 23 -8.61 2.90 1.31
C ALA A 23 -8.99 4.05 2.27
N GLU A 24 -8.17 4.29 3.30
CA GLU A 24 -8.39 5.36 4.24
C GLU A 24 -8.32 6.75 3.60
N LYS A 25 -7.35 7.00 2.73
CA LYS A 25 -7.23 8.27 1.99
C LYS A 25 -8.41 8.52 1.06
N LEU A 26 -8.80 7.52 0.27
CA LEU A 26 -9.94 7.67 -0.64
C LEU A 26 -11.25 7.98 0.11
N VAL A 27 -11.47 7.34 1.26
CA VAL A 27 -12.68 7.61 2.07
C VAL A 27 -12.59 8.96 2.80
N LYS A 28 -11.50 9.22 3.53
CA LYS A 28 -11.41 10.37 4.44
C LYS A 28 -10.96 11.66 3.79
N GLU A 29 -10.00 11.59 2.85
CA GLU A 29 -9.43 12.79 2.23
C GLU A 29 -10.12 13.14 0.91
N ARG A 30 -10.66 12.13 0.20
CA ARG A 30 -11.41 12.32 -1.05
C ARG A 30 -12.93 12.18 -0.88
N ASN A 31 -13.42 12.02 0.36
CA ASN A 31 -14.84 11.94 0.72
C ASN A 31 -15.65 10.94 -0.12
N MET A 32 -15.04 9.82 -0.51
CA MET A 32 -15.71 8.78 -1.29
C MET A 32 -16.42 7.78 -0.38
N SER A 33 -17.55 7.24 -0.84
CA SER A 33 -18.22 6.14 -0.14
C SER A 33 -17.40 4.85 -0.22
N GLU A 34 -17.54 3.98 0.78
CA GLU A 34 -16.87 2.66 0.78
C GLU A 34 -17.23 1.84 -0.47
N TYR A 35 -18.46 1.96 -0.98
CA TYR A 35 -18.90 1.34 -2.24
C TYR A 35 -18.13 1.82 -3.45
N LYS A 36 -17.93 3.14 -3.59
CA LYS A 36 -17.16 3.71 -4.70
C LYS A 36 -15.70 3.28 -4.62
N VAL A 37 -15.12 3.30 -3.42
CA VAL A 37 -13.74 2.88 -3.16
C VAL A 37 -13.55 1.40 -3.48
N ALA A 38 -14.51 0.55 -3.09
CA ALA A 38 -14.51 -0.87 -3.39
C ALA A 38 -14.50 -1.13 -4.90
N SER A 39 -15.30 -0.38 -5.67
CA SER A 39 -15.30 -0.43 -7.14
C SER A 39 -13.94 -0.04 -7.73
N ILE A 40 -13.36 1.08 -7.30
CA ILE A 40 -12.03 1.56 -7.78
C ILE A 40 -10.92 0.56 -7.47
N MET A 41 -10.95 -0.05 -6.28
CA MET A 41 -9.91 -0.97 -5.81
C MET A 41 -10.13 -2.42 -6.27
N GLY A 42 -11.28 -2.74 -6.87
CA GLY A 42 -11.66 -4.12 -7.22
C GLY A 42 -11.87 -5.01 -5.98
N LEU A 43 -12.47 -4.46 -4.93
CA LEU A 43 -12.71 -5.11 -3.64
C LEU A 43 -14.20 -5.13 -3.29
N THR A 44 -14.56 -5.77 -2.19
CA THR A 44 -15.89 -5.66 -1.60
C THR A 44 -15.97 -4.44 -0.65
N PRO A 45 -17.14 -3.81 -0.46
CA PRO A 45 -17.32 -2.75 0.55
C PRO A 45 -16.90 -3.21 1.95
N ALA A 46 -17.18 -4.47 2.31
CA ALA A 46 -16.75 -5.06 3.58
C ALA A 46 -15.21 -5.10 3.73
N ALA A 47 -14.47 -5.43 2.67
CA ALA A 47 -13.01 -5.40 2.69
C ALA A 47 -12.48 -3.96 2.89
N VAL A 48 -13.11 -2.98 2.25
CA VAL A 48 -12.78 -1.55 2.43
C VAL A 48 -13.06 -1.10 3.88
N SER A 49 -14.24 -1.43 4.43
CA SER A 49 -14.57 -1.13 5.83
C SER A 49 -13.56 -1.74 6.80
N ASN A 50 -13.15 -2.98 6.54
CA ASN A 50 -12.11 -3.65 7.32
C ASN A 50 -10.76 -2.92 7.21
N TYR A 51 -10.37 -2.44 6.03
CA TYR A 51 -9.13 -1.68 5.87
C TYR A 51 -9.11 -0.36 6.64
N ILE A 52 -10.25 0.31 6.75
CA ILE A 52 -10.40 1.59 7.48
C ILE A 52 -10.42 1.36 8.99
N LYS A 53 -11.09 0.28 9.43
CA LYS A 53 -11.24 -0.08 10.85
C LYS A 53 -9.98 -0.74 11.43
N SER A 54 -9.28 -1.54 10.62
CA SER A 54 -8.04 -2.21 11.02
C SER A 54 -6.88 -1.23 11.08
N LYS A 55 -6.83 -0.45 12.16
CA LYS A 55 -5.62 0.29 12.58
C LYS A 55 -4.59 -0.61 13.27
N ARG A 56 -4.94 -1.87 13.59
CA ARG A 56 -4.08 -2.84 14.27
C ARG A 56 -3.97 -4.08 13.39
N GLY A 57 -2.76 -4.39 12.91
CA GLY A 57 -2.52 -5.55 12.03
C GLY A 57 -1.44 -5.36 10.97
N SER A 58 -0.99 -4.13 10.72
CA SER A 58 0.19 -3.86 9.90
C SER A 58 1.17 -3.03 10.71
N GLY A 59 2.02 -3.67 11.51
CA GLY A 59 3.07 -2.96 12.26
C GLY A 59 3.90 -2.03 11.35
N LEU A 60 4.00 -2.39 10.08
CA LEU A 60 4.69 -1.64 9.04
C LEU A 60 3.93 -0.42 8.52
N ARG A 61 2.60 -0.36 8.65
CA ARG A 61 1.83 0.81 8.20
C ARG A 61 2.32 2.09 8.87
N TYR A 62 2.53 2.04 10.19
CA TYR A 62 3.05 3.19 10.94
C TYR A 62 4.44 3.62 10.47
N VAL A 63 5.29 2.65 10.11
CA VAL A 63 6.63 2.93 9.58
C VAL A 63 6.55 3.61 8.21
N LEU A 64 5.66 3.12 7.34
CA LEU A 64 5.42 3.69 6.02
C LEU A 64 4.79 5.09 6.08
N GLU A 65 3.81 5.30 6.96
CA GLU A 65 3.12 6.59 7.15
C GLU A 65 4.06 7.69 7.67
N LYS A 66 5.14 7.31 8.35
CA LYS A 66 6.16 8.23 8.85
C LYS A 66 7.15 8.69 7.80
N ASP A 67 7.28 8.00 6.67
CA ASP A 67 8.19 8.41 5.60
C ASP A 67 7.50 9.40 4.65
N PRO A 68 7.93 10.67 4.61
CA PRO A 68 7.26 11.69 3.81
C PRO A 68 7.34 11.42 2.30
N LYS A 69 8.43 10.80 1.84
CA LYS A 69 8.65 10.51 0.42
C LYS A 69 7.69 9.43 -0.06
N PHE A 70 7.55 8.36 0.71
CA PHE A 70 6.59 7.30 0.45
C PHE A 70 5.15 7.83 0.46
N MET A 71 4.78 8.61 1.47
CA MET A 71 3.43 9.17 1.57
C MET A 71 3.10 10.18 0.46
N LYS A 72 4.09 10.93 -0.03
CA LYS A 72 3.93 11.76 -1.23
C LYS A 72 3.63 10.91 -2.46
N LEU A 73 4.45 9.89 -2.74
CA LEU A 73 4.22 8.98 -3.87
C LEU A 73 2.86 8.29 -3.77
N LEU A 74 2.49 7.79 -2.59
CA LEU A 74 1.21 7.11 -2.38
C LEU A 74 0.04 8.06 -2.62
N SER A 75 0.14 9.32 -2.21
CA SER A 75 -0.90 10.32 -2.45
C SER A 75 -1.03 10.65 -3.95
N GLU A 76 0.07 10.77 -4.68
CA GLU A 76 0.06 10.93 -6.13
C GLU A 76 -0.63 9.74 -6.84
N VAL A 77 -0.39 8.51 -6.35
CA VAL A 77 -1.09 7.32 -6.85
C VAL A 77 -2.59 7.39 -6.53
N VAL A 78 -2.96 7.75 -5.30
CA VAL A 78 -4.37 7.92 -4.88
C VAL A 78 -5.12 8.90 -5.78
N ASP A 79 -4.47 9.99 -6.18
CA ASP A 79 -5.09 11.00 -7.04
C ASP A 79 -5.29 10.52 -8.46
N ARG A 80 -4.34 9.75 -8.99
CA ARG A 80 -4.44 9.11 -10.31
C ARG A 80 -5.57 8.08 -10.36
N ILE A 81 -5.68 7.23 -9.34
CA ILE A 81 -6.76 6.22 -9.30
C ILE A 81 -8.13 6.87 -9.07
N ALA A 82 -8.20 7.96 -8.31
CA ALA A 82 -9.44 8.70 -8.08
C ALA A 82 -9.94 9.44 -9.33
N SER A 83 -9.03 9.93 -10.18
CA SER A 83 -9.37 10.79 -11.32
C SER A 83 -9.55 10.03 -12.63
N ASN A 84 -8.74 9.00 -12.89
CA ASN A 84 -8.63 8.37 -14.22
C ASN A 84 -9.13 6.92 -14.28
N ASN A 85 -9.87 6.43 -13.27
CA ASN A 85 -10.21 5.01 -13.14
C ASN A 85 -8.99 4.07 -13.28
N ALA A 86 -7.79 4.58 -12.92
CA ALA A 86 -6.58 3.79 -13.01
C ALA A 86 -6.61 2.68 -11.94
N SER A 87 -6.14 1.48 -12.30
CA SER A 87 -6.09 0.37 -11.35
C SER A 87 -4.93 0.54 -10.36
N LEU A 88 -5.22 0.41 -9.06
CA LEU A 88 -4.19 0.36 -8.01
C LEU A 88 -3.16 -0.76 -8.27
N ALA A 89 -3.58 -1.85 -8.92
CA ALA A 89 -2.72 -2.98 -9.22
C ALA A 89 -1.47 -2.59 -10.03
N GLY A 90 -1.61 -1.66 -10.98
CA GLY A 90 -0.50 -1.17 -11.80
C GLY A 90 0.57 -0.40 -11.01
N TYR A 91 0.24 0.09 -9.81
CA TYR A 91 1.14 0.85 -8.96
C TYR A 91 1.75 0.02 -7.83
N TYR A 92 1.40 -1.26 -7.69
CA TYR A 92 1.91 -2.05 -6.57
C TYR A 92 3.43 -2.24 -6.60
N CYS A 93 4.05 -2.43 -7.76
CA CYS A 93 5.50 -2.66 -7.82
C CYS A 93 6.29 -1.42 -7.36
N ILE A 94 5.92 -0.23 -7.83
CA ILE A 94 6.59 1.01 -7.42
C ILE A 94 6.36 1.33 -5.94
N LEU A 95 5.13 1.15 -5.44
CA LEU A 95 4.81 1.32 -4.03
C LEU A 95 5.54 0.29 -3.16
N CYS A 96 5.65 -0.95 -3.62
CA CYS A 96 6.40 -2.00 -2.92
C CYS A 96 7.89 -1.67 -2.82
N SER A 97 8.51 -1.28 -3.94
CA SER A 97 9.93 -0.89 -3.97
C SER A 97 10.23 0.30 -3.05
N GLU A 98 9.44 1.37 -3.14
CA GLU A 98 9.66 2.50 -2.21
C GLU A 98 9.34 2.11 -0.76
N GLY A 99 8.30 1.29 -0.52
CA GLY A 99 7.98 0.76 0.80
C GLY A 99 9.14 -0.04 1.39
N LYS A 100 9.77 -0.94 0.62
CA LYS A 100 10.96 -1.69 1.05
C LYS A 100 12.12 -0.77 1.42
N LYS A 101 12.37 0.29 0.64
CA LYS A 101 13.41 1.29 0.98
C LYS A 101 13.13 1.94 2.35
N VAL A 102 11.87 2.27 2.63
CA VAL A 102 11.48 2.80 3.94
C VAL A 102 11.74 1.78 5.04
N LEU A 103 11.33 0.53 4.83
CA LEU A 103 11.50 -0.54 5.81
C LEU A 103 12.97 -0.86 6.09
N ASN A 104 13.80 -0.97 5.05
CA ASN A 104 15.25 -1.18 5.19
C ASN A 104 15.92 -0.05 5.99
N LYS A 105 15.53 1.22 5.78
CA LYS A 105 16.03 2.36 6.58
C LYS A 105 15.63 2.29 8.06
N ASN A 106 14.54 1.58 8.38
CA ASN A 106 14.01 1.41 9.74
C ASN A 106 14.39 0.04 10.35
N GLY A 107 15.40 -0.65 9.79
CA GLY A 107 15.96 -1.88 10.37
C GLY A 107 15.25 -3.17 9.99
N TYR A 108 14.25 -3.13 9.11
CA TYR A 108 13.63 -4.33 8.55
C TYR A 108 14.48 -4.80 7.36
N ASN A 109 15.18 -5.93 7.47
CA ASN A 109 16.02 -6.44 6.39
C ASN A 109 15.19 -7.25 5.38
N LEU A 110 14.63 -6.59 4.36
CA LEU A 110 13.92 -7.26 3.27
C LEU A 110 14.84 -7.52 2.08
N ALA A 111 14.81 -8.75 1.57
CA ALA A 111 15.55 -9.11 0.36
C ALA A 111 15.08 -8.27 -0.86
N PRO A 112 16.02 -7.82 -1.71
CA PRO A 112 15.68 -7.07 -2.91
C PRO A 112 14.95 -7.97 -3.92
N CYS A 113 14.06 -7.38 -4.73
CA CYS A 113 13.53 -8.00 -5.93
C CYS A 113 14.08 -7.32 -7.19
N TYR A 114 13.76 -7.88 -8.37
CA TYR A 114 14.23 -7.37 -9.65
C TYR A 114 13.94 -5.88 -9.86
N TYR A 115 12.79 -5.38 -9.39
CA TYR A 115 12.41 -3.97 -9.52
C TYR A 115 13.31 -2.98 -8.74
N GLU A 116 14.11 -3.50 -7.80
CA GLU A 116 15.04 -2.71 -6.98
C GLU A 116 16.49 -2.82 -7.47
N SER A 117 16.75 -3.69 -8.46
CA SER A 117 18.09 -3.99 -9.00
C SER A 117 18.36 -3.34 -10.36
N VAL A 118 17.45 -2.48 -10.82
CA VAL A 118 17.55 -1.69 -12.06
C VAL A 118 17.72 -0.22 -11.71
#